data_AF-A0A3Y9C7T9-F1
#
_entry.id   AF-A0A3Y9C7T9-F1
#
_cell.length_a   1.000
_cell.length_b   1.000
_cell.length_c   1.000
_cell.angle_alpha   90.00
_cell.angle_beta   90.00
_cell.angle_gamma   90.00
#
_symmetry.space_group_name_H-M   'P 1'
#
loop_
_entity.id
_entity.type
_entity.pdbx_description
1 polymer ?
#
loop_
_entity_poly.entity_id
_entity_poly.type
_entity_poly.pdbx_seq_one_letter_code
_entity_poly.pdbx_strand_id
1 'polypeptide(L)' 'TLRETSVDAYRQQQIRREKSRQMIQFSSVDYTGVLVLNDPVLFLQRLAQGYGKSRAFGCGMMMIKPGDDA' A
#
# COMPACT_ATOMS: atom_id res chain seq x y z
N THR A 1 9.03 -14.06 1.44
CA THR A 1 9.86 -13.56 2.56
C THR A 1 10.34 -12.15 2.26
N LEU A 2 10.37 -11.26 3.25
CA LEU A 2 10.83 -9.88 3.09
C LEU A 2 12.37 -9.84 3.14
N ARG A 3 13.02 -9.23 2.14
CA ARG A 3 14.49 -9.10 2.09
C ARG A 3 14.92 -7.75 2.59
N GLU A 4 14.30 -6.68 2.10
CA GLU A 4 14.62 -5.31 2.44
C GLU A 4 13.34 -4.49 2.54
N THR A 5 13.31 -3.49 3.42
CA THR A 5 12.18 -2.56 3.54
C THR A 5 12.62 -1.22 4.10
N SER A 6 12.14 -0.15 3.46
CA SER A 6 12.22 1.23 3.90
C SER A 6 10.82 1.78 4.14
N VAL A 7 10.72 2.72 5.08
CA VAL A 7 9.57 3.60 5.23
C VAL A 7 9.98 4.95 4.67
N ASP A 8 9.43 5.29 3.51
CA ASP A 8 9.83 6.51 2.81
C ASP A 8 9.01 7.71 3.29
N ALA A 9 7.77 7.47 3.71
CA ALA A 9 6.92 8.52 4.27
C ALA A 9 5.86 7.96 5.22
N TYR A 10 5.50 8.78 6.20
CA TYR A 10 4.29 8.63 6.99
C TYR A 10 3.48 9.92 6.88
N ARG A 11 2.21 9.82 6.49
CA ARG A 11 1.34 10.99 6.32
C ARG A 11 0.01 10.77 7.02
N GLN A 12 -0.42 11.74 7.80
CA GLN A 12 -1.78 11.79 8.33
C GLN A 12 -2.64 12.63 7.40
N GLN A 13 -3.72 12.03 6.90
CA GLN A 13 -4.66 12.63 5.97
C GLN A 13 -5.95 12.98 6.71
N GLN A 14 -6.45 14.20 6.50
CA GLN A 14 -7.75 14.63 6.98
C GLN A 14 -8.54 15.21 5.81
N ILE A 15 -9.63 14.53 5.43
CA ILE A 15 -10.47 14.91 4.30
C ILE A 15 -11.85 15.28 4.84
N ARG A 16 -12.29 16.50 4.56
CA ARG A 16 -13.65 16.97 4.88
C ARG A 16 -14.54 16.79 3.66
N ARG A 17 -15.62 16.02 3.79
CA ARG A 17 -16.62 15.90 2.72
C ARG A 17 -17.46 17.17 2.69
N GLU A 18 -17.55 17.85 1.55
CA GLU A 18 -18.30 19.12 1.44
C GLU A 18 -19.75 19.01 1.90
N LYS A 19 -20.42 17.89 1.60
CA LYS A 19 -21.84 17.65 1.95
C LYS A 19 -22.06 16.97 3.31
N SER A 20 -21.00 16.71 4.09
CA SER A 20 -21.10 15.96 5.34
C SER A 20 -20.20 16.55 6.42
N ARG A 21 -20.74 16.73 7.64
CA ARG A 21 -19.93 17.16 8.80
C ARG A 21 -18.92 16.11 9.30
N GLN A 22 -18.95 14.88 8.78
CA GLN A 22 -17.94 13.88 9.13
C GLN A 22 -16.61 14.18 8.45
N MET A 23 -15.57 14.31 9.29
CA MET A 23 -14.18 14.36 8.89
C MET A 23 -13.65 12.94 8.76
N ILE A 24 -13.09 12.59 7.60
CA ILE A 24 -12.40 11.32 7.39
C ILE A 24 -10.95 11.52 7.78
N GLN A 25 -10.45 10.72 8.71
CA GLN A 25 -9.06 10.75 9.14
C GLN A 25 -8.43 9.37 8.94
N PHE A 26 -7.27 9.31 8.32
CA PHE A 26 -6.49 8.08 8.20
C PHE A 26 -5.01 8.42 8.05
N SER A 27 -4.15 7.44 8.32
CA SER A 27 -2.71 7.56 8.06
C SER A 27 -2.33 6.65 6.89
N SER A 28 -1.41 7.11 6.07
CA SER A 28 -0.75 6.33 5.02
C SER A 28 0.73 6.20 5.34
N VAL A 29 1.30 5.04 5.00
CA VAL A 29 2.73 4.78 5.10
C VAL A 29 3.18 4.32 3.72
N ASP A 30 4.22 4.96 3.19
CA ASP A 30 4.81 4.61 1.90
C ASP A 30 5.97 3.64 2.18
N TYR A 31 5.84 2.41 1.68
CA TYR A 31 6.84 1.36 1.85
C TYR A 31 7.52 1.06 0.51
N THR A 32 8.83 0.89 0.54
CA THR A 32 9.63 0.38 -0.58
C THR A 32 10.53 -0.74 -0.10
N GLY A 33 10.95 -1.62 -1.01
CA GLY A 33 11.84 -2.72 -0.66
C GLY A 33 11.81 -3.88 -1.63
N VAL A 34 12.41 -4.98 -1.20
CA VAL A 34 12.56 -6.22 -1.97
C VAL A 34 11.90 -7.37 -1.21
N LEU A 35 11.08 -8.14 -1.93
CA LEU A 35 10.39 -9.29 -1.38
C LEU A 35 10.56 -10.51 -2.30
N VAL A 36 10.69 -11.68 -1.68
CA VAL A 36 10.65 -12.98 -2.35
C VAL A 36 9.22 -13.49 -2.30
N LEU A 37 8.66 -13.83 -3.45
CA LEU A 37 7.34 -14.44 -3.55
C LEU A 37 7.40 -15.91 -3.14
N ASN A 38 6.72 -16.26 -2.05
CA ASN A 38 6.61 -17.64 -1.59
C ASN A 38 5.44 -18.37 -2.25
N ASP A 39 4.36 -17.64 -2.57
CA ASP A 39 3.19 -18.13 -3.29
C ASP A 39 2.77 -17.08 -4.33
N PRO A 40 3.12 -17.29 -5.61
CA PRO A 40 2.80 -16.35 -6.68
C PRO A 40 1.30 -16.18 -6.93
N VAL A 41 0.51 -17.25 -6.79
CA VAL A 41 -0.93 -17.23 -7.08
C VAL A 41 -1.65 -16.39 -6.04
N LEU A 42 -1.38 -16.65 -4.76
CA LEU A 42 -1.92 -15.86 -3.66
C LEU A 42 -1.48 -14.39 -3.78
N PHE A 43 -0.22 -14.14 -4.13
CA PHE A 43 0.30 -12.78 -4.29
C PHE A 43 -0.44 -12.01 -5.38
N LEU A 44 -0.62 -12.59 -6.57
CA LEU A 44 -1.33 -11.93 -7.67
C LEU A 44 -2.79 -11.64 -7.34
N GLN A 45 -3.47 -12.58 -6.67
CA GLN A 45 -4.83 -12.36 -6.19
C GLN A 45 -4.90 -11.18 -5.20
N ARG A 46 -3.92 -11.08 -4.29
CA ARG A 46 -3.90 -10.01 -3.29
C ARG A 46 -3.46 -8.67 -3.86
N LEU A 47 -2.52 -8.67 -4.80
CA LEU A 47 -2.09 -7.50 -5.53
C LEU A 47 -3.28 -6.83 -6.25
N ALA A 48 -4.11 -7.63 -6.93
CA ALA A 48 -5.30 -7.13 -7.62
C ALA A 48 -6.36 -6.53 -6.67
N GLN A 49 -6.42 -7.01 -5.42
CA GLN A 49 -7.36 -6.50 -4.42
C GLN A 49 -6.82 -5.28 -3.65
N GLY A 50 -5.50 -5.05 -3.68
CA GLY A 50 -4.82 -4.04 -2.91
C GLY A 50 -4.68 -4.36 -1.42
N TYR A 51 -3.79 -3.65 -0.76
CA TYR A 51 -3.37 -3.89 0.62
C TYR A 51 -3.97 -2.89 1.62
N GLY A 52 -4.28 -3.35 2.82
CA GLY A 52 -4.65 -2.48 3.94
C GLY A 52 -5.99 -1.75 3.80
N LYS A 53 -6.12 -0.65 4.55
CA LYS A 53 -7.34 0.16 4.67
C LYS A 53 -7.29 1.38 3.73
N SER A 54 -8.38 2.14 3.68
CA SER A 54 -8.45 3.43 2.95
C SER A 54 -8.10 3.34 1.45
N ARG A 55 -8.35 2.19 0.82
CA ARG A 55 -8.04 1.94 -0.60
C ARG A 55 -8.68 2.93 -1.57
N ALA A 56 -9.87 3.45 -1.22
CA ALA A 56 -10.55 4.48 -2.00
C ALA A 56 -9.85 5.85 -2.00
N PHE A 57 -8.84 6.05 -1.14
CA PHE A 57 -8.11 7.30 -0.97
C PHE A 57 -6.64 7.21 -1.44
N GLY A 58 -6.35 6.30 -2.38
CA GLY A 58 -5.00 6.14 -2.95
C GLY A 58 -4.06 5.23 -2.16
N CYS A 59 -4.52 4.61 -1.07
CA CYS A 59 -3.74 3.63 -0.32
C CYS A 59 -3.86 2.23 -0.92
N GLY A 60 -2.87 1.37 -0.65
CA GLY A 60 -2.98 -0.07 -0.89
C GLY A 60 -2.66 -0.56 -2.29
N MET A 61 -2.37 0.34 -3.24
CA MET A 61 -1.68 -0.07 -4.47
C MET A 61 -0.22 -0.38 -4.16
N MET A 62 0.27 -1.48 -4.73
CA MET A 62 1.68 -1.84 -4.72
C MET A 62 2.16 -1.90 -6.17
N MET A 63 3.21 -1.15 -6.48
CA MET A 63 3.90 -1.27 -7.76
C MET A 63 5.00 -2.32 -7.62
N ILE A 64 5.17 -3.14 -8.66
CA ILE A 64 6.17 -4.21 -8.68
C ILE A 64 7.05 -4.08 -9.92
N LYS A 65 8.32 -4.46 -9.76
CA LYS A 65 9.28 -4.67 -10.84
C LYS A 65 10.06 -5.95 -10.57
N PRO A 66 10.65 -6.60 -11.59
CA PRO A 66 11.62 -7.66 -11.36
C PRO A 66 12.75 -7.20 -10.43
N GLY A 67 13.23 -8.11 -9.58
CA GLY A 67 14.41 -7.88 -8.75
C GLY A 67 15.66 -7.78 -9.63
N ASP A 68 16.70 -7.11 -9.14
CA ASP A 68 17.90 -6.84 -9.94
C ASP A 68 18.71 -8.13 -10.24
N ASP A 69 18.41 -9.22 -9.52
CA ASP A 69 19.00 -10.56 -9.70
C ASP A 69 18.21 -11.48 -10.66
N ALA A 70 17.15 -10.97 -11.32
CA ALA A 70 16.23 -11.76 -12.15
C ALA A 70 16.59 -11.77 -13.65
#